data_AF-A0A496DBS4-F1
#
_entry.id   AF-A0A496DBS4-F1
#
_cell.length_a   1.000
_cell.length_b   1.000
_cell.length_c   1.000
_cell.angle_alpha   90.00
_cell.angle_beta   90.00
_cell.angle_gamma   90.00
#
_symmetry.space_group_name_H-M   'P 1'
#
loop_
_entity.id
_entity.type
_entity.pdbx_description
1 polymer ?
#
loop_
_entity_poly.entity_id
_entity_poly.type
_entity_poly.pdbx_seq_one_letter_code
_entity_poly.pdbx_strand_id
1 'polypeptide(L)'
;MKKVLKGWLIDNAVTTDNKTDKILLLASAGSLTLDDVLEEMYKQDTGLRPETMRHSVTLYHRIVMDLILNGYSVNTGLFRAVPQLKGVVEGGVWNKENNSIYVSFTQDKALREAIAKTVVEILGEKSNIMYILETEDRKTGLKDGSATAGHNFFVRGAMLKVVGDHESVGVTLTDSKGATTKLTDDQITINNPSSLTLLLPADLAEGEYTLTVTTQYSNSYTLKVPRSISTPIWIGGKPADGGGDSESPDEV
;
A
#
# COMPACT_ATOMS: atom_id res chain seq x y z
N MET A 1 16.50 -23.71 0.45
CA MET A 1 15.29 -24.03 1.25
C MET A 1 14.06 -23.65 0.45
N LYS A 2 13.05 -24.52 0.34
CA LYS A 2 11.79 -24.22 -0.37
C LYS A 2 11.04 -23.14 0.41
N LYS A 3 10.61 -22.06 -0.24
CA LYS A 3 9.82 -21.00 0.40
C LYS A 3 8.35 -21.42 0.47
N VAL A 4 7.66 -21.06 1.54
CA VAL A 4 6.24 -21.39 1.76
C VAL A 4 5.49 -20.10 2.04
N LEU A 5 4.43 -19.83 1.27
CA LEU A 5 3.44 -18.80 1.56
C LEU A 5 2.21 -19.48 2.14
N LYS A 6 1.71 -18.94 3.25
CA LYS A 6 0.51 -19.45 3.92
C LYS A 6 -0.70 -18.63 3.51
N GLY A 7 -1.83 -19.28 3.24
CA GLY A 7 -3.06 -18.60 2.83
C GLY A 7 -4.30 -19.16 3.51
N TRP A 8 -5.27 -18.30 3.78
CA TRP A 8 -6.61 -18.67 4.22
C TRP A 8 -7.55 -18.73 3.01
N LEU A 9 -8.36 -19.78 2.92
CA LEU A 9 -9.49 -19.80 1.99
C LEU A 9 -10.63 -18.96 2.58
N ILE A 10 -11.06 -17.96 1.82
CA ILE A 10 -12.11 -17.01 2.22
C ILE A 10 -13.12 -16.82 1.08
N ASP A 11 -14.34 -16.42 1.41
CA ASP A 11 -15.36 -16.09 0.41
C ASP A 11 -14.93 -14.88 -0.43
N ASN A 12 -15.13 -14.96 -1.74
CA ASN A 12 -14.92 -13.84 -2.63
C ASN A 12 -16.08 -12.84 -2.51
N ALA A 13 -15.87 -11.74 -1.80
CA ALA A 13 -16.89 -10.71 -1.63
C ALA A 13 -16.97 -9.71 -2.81
N VAL A 14 -16.06 -9.80 -3.78
CA VAL A 14 -15.88 -8.76 -4.82
C VAL A 14 -16.44 -9.19 -6.18
N THR A 15 -16.45 -10.48 -6.50
CA THR A 15 -17.10 -11.01 -7.71
C THR A 15 -18.59 -11.26 -7.44
N THR A 16 -19.46 -10.81 -8.35
CA THR A 16 -20.92 -10.87 -8.17
C THR A 16 -21.58 -12.02 -8.94
N ASP A 17 -20.83 -12.67 -9.84
CA ASP A 17 -21.29 -13.71 -10.76
C ASP A 17 -21.31 -15.11 -10.11
N ASN A 18 -20.43 -15.40 -9.15
CA ASN A 18 -20.46 -16.66 -8.41
C ASN A 18 -20.31 -16.46 -6.88
N LYS A 19 -21.39 -16.76 -6.15
CA LYS A 19 -21.47 -16.62 -4.69
C LYS A 19 -20.75 -17.72 -3.90
N THR A 20 -20.20 -18.72 -4.57
CA THR A 20 -19.45 -19.83 -3.94
C THR A 20 -17.95 -19.75 -4.19
N ASP A 21 -17.49 -18.73 -4.91
CA ASP A 21 -16.06 -18.54 -5.17
C ASP A 21 -15.28 -18.29 -3.88
N LYS A 22 -14.16 -18.98 -3.77
CA LYS A 22 -13.18 -18.77 -2.71
C LYS A 22 -11.93 -18.13 -3.29
N ILE A 23 -11.32 -17.21 -2.55
CA ILE A 23 -9.99 -16.67 -2.84
C ILE A 23 -9.02 -17.02 -1.71
N LEU A 24 -7.73 -16.99 -2.03
CA LEU A 24 -6.68 -17.10 -1.03
C LEU A 24 -6.31 -15.71 -0.51
N LEU A 25 -6.47 -15.51 0.79
CA LEU A 25 -5.92 -14.35 1.50
C LEU A 25 -4.58 -14.74 2.10
N LEU A 26 -3.52 -13.99 1.77
CA LEU A 26 -2.19 -14.20 2.36
C LEU A 26 -2.28 -14.09 3.88
N ALA A 27 -1.81 -15.12 4.58
CA ALA A 27 -1.53 -15.05 6.01
C ALA A 27 -0.22 -14.29 6.19
N SER A 28 -0.32 -12.95 6.26
CA SER A 28 0.83 -12.06 6.35
C SER A 28 1.74 -12.43 7.53
N ALA A 29 3.05 -12.45 7.28
CA ALA A 29 4.08 -12.67 8.30
C ALA A 29 4.46 -11.37 9.05
N GLY A 30 3.96 -10.22 8.60
CA GLY A 30 4.33 -8.89 9.10
C GLY A 30 4.80 -7.97 7.98
N SER A 31 5.26 -6.79 8.36
CA SER A 31 5.89 -5.78 7.49
C SER A 31 7.33 -5.56 7.95
N LEU A 32 8.22 -5.28 7.00
CA LEU A 32 9.64 -5.02 7.25
C LEU A 32 10.04 -3.71 6.59
N THR A 33 10.96 -3.00 7.23
CA THR A 33 11.58 -1.75 6.78
C THR A 33 12.94 -2.02 6.12
N LEU A 34 13.59 -0.97 5.60
CA LEU A 34 14.97 -1.09 5.10
C LEU A 34 15.94 -1.52 6.21
N ASP A 35 15.73 -1.06 7.45
CA ASP A 35 16.59 -1.43 8.57
C ASP A 35 16.49 -2.93 8.88
N ASP A 36 15.28 -3.49 8.87
CA ASP A 36 15.08 -4.93 9.03
C ASP A 36 15.75 -5.74 7.91
N VAL A 37 15.71 -5.24 6.67
CA VAL A 37 16.40 -5.87 5.53
C VAL A 37 17.92 -5.85 5.73
N LEU A 38 18.49 -4.73 6.18
CA LEU A 38 19.92 -4.63 6.49
C LEU A 38 20.31 -5.57 7.63
N GLU A 39 19.47 -5.72 8.65
CA GLU A 39 19.67 -6.71 9.72
C GLU A 39 19.71 -8.14 9.20
N GLU A 40 18.81 -8.51 8.30
CA GLU A 40 18.84 -9.82 7.65
C GLU A 40 20.09 -10.02 6.80
N MET A 41 20.59 -8.97 6.15
CA MET A 41 21.86 -9.03 5.42
C MET A 41 23.05 -9.26 6.37
N TYR A 42 23.09 -8.65 7.56
CA TYR A 42 24.16 -8.90 8.54
C TYR A 42 24.22 -10.34 9.02
N LYS A 43 23.05 -10.97 9.18
CA LYS A 43 22.95 -12.39 9.59
C LYS A 43 23.59 -13.36 8.60
N GLN A 44 23.83 -12.93 7.34
CA GLN A 44 24.48 -13.75 6.31
C GLN A 44 26.01 -13.77 6.42
N ASP A 45 26.60 -13.15 7.45
CA ASP A 45 28.06 -13.10 7.69
C ASP A 45 28.85 -12.65 6.45
N THR A 46 28.56 -11.43 6.00
CA THR A 46 29.10 -10.88 4.76
C THR A 46 30.55 -10.40 4.87
N GLY A 47 31.12 -10.35 6.08
CA GLY A 47 32.41 -9.70 6.37
C GLY A 47 32.41 -8.18 6.24
N LEU A 48 31.28 -7.56 5.88
CA LEU A 48 31.14 -6.10 5.82
C LEU A 48 30.78 -5.54 7.19
N ARG A 49 31.33 -4.35 7.49
CA ARG A 49 30.87 -3.56 8.63
C ARG A 49 29.45 -3.05 8.37
N PRO A 50 28.63 -2.89 9.41
CA PRO A 50 27.28 -2.36 9.27
C PRO A 50 27.18 -1.04 8.51
N GLU A 51 28.08 -0.11 8.82
CA GLU A 51 28.11 1.20 8.19
C GLU A 51 28.40 1.10 6.69
N THR A 52 29.28 0.17 6.29
CA THR A 52 29.62 -0.06 4.89
C THR A 52 28.45 -0.66 4.12
N MET A 53 27.77 -1.65 4.69
CA MET A 53 26.62 -2.28 4.02
C MET A 53 25.48 -1.30 3.83
N ARG A 54 25.14 -0.55 4.89
CA ARG A 54 24.14 0.53 4.81
C ARG A 54 24.52 1.52 3.72
N HIS A 55 25.77 2.00 3.71
CA HIS A 55 26.24 2.93 2.70
C HIS A 55 26.09 2.37 1.27
N SER A 56 26.47 1.11 1.03
CA SER A 56 26.33 0.48 -0.28
C SER A 56 24.89 0.38 -0.76
N VAL A 57 23.95 0.01 0.11
CA VAL A 57 22.53 -0.10 -0.23
C VAL A 57 21.91 1.29 -0.48
N THR A 58 22.23 2.28 0.36
CA THR A 58 21.78 3.66 0.16
C THR A 58 22.33 4.24 -1.15
N LEU A 59 23.60 3.99 -1.48
CA LEU A 59 24.19 4.40 -2.76
C LEU A 59 23.47 3.74 -3.94
N TYR A 60 23.18 2.44 -3.84
CA TYR A 60 22.43 1.71 -4.87
C TYR A 60 21.05 2.33 -5.10
N HIS A 61 20.27 2.62 -4.04
CA HIS A 61 18.97 3.30 -4.17
C HIS A 61 19.11 4.65 -4.87
N ARG A 62 20.08 5.47 -4.48
CA ARG A 62 20.30 6.80 -5.07
C ARG A 62 20.59 6.72 -6.58
N ILE A 63 21.46 5.80 -6.99
CA ILE A 63 21.81 5.63 -8.41
C ILE A 63 20.61 5.07 -9.21
N VAL A 64 19.90 4.08 -8.68
CA VAL A 64 18.70 3.54 -9.35
C VAL A 64 17.64 4.61 -9.54
N MET A 65 17.39 5.44 -8.52
CA MET A 65 16.46 6.57 -8.58
C MET A 65 16.87 7.57 -9.67
N ASP A 66 18.13 8.02 -9.68
CA ASP A 66 18.63 8.98 -10.67
C ASP A 66 18.50 8.44 -12.10
N LEU A 67 18.84 7.16 -12.32
CA LEU A 67 18.66 6.52 -13.64
C LEU A 67 17.19 6.50 -14.07
N ILE A 68 16.27 6.12 -13.17
CA ILE A 68 14.84 6.10 -13.49
C ILE A 68 14.36 7.52 -13.86
N LEU A 69 14.73 8.54 -13.08
CA LEU A 69 14.29 9.91 -13.30
C LEU A 69 14.97 10.57 -14.51
N ASN A 70 16.09 10.04 -14.98
CA ASN A 70 16.71 10.37 -16.26
C ASN A 70 16.07 9.62 -17.46
N GLY A 71 14.94 8.95 -17.26
CA GLY A 71 14.17 8.32 -18.35
C GLY A 71 14.56 6.87 -18.64
N TYR A 72 15.49 6.28 -17.89
CA TYR A 72 15.91 4.90 -18.13
C TYR A 72 14.89 3.90 -17.59
N SER A 73 14.72 2.79 -18.33
CA SER A 73 14.13 1.58 -17.77
C SER A 73 15.20 0.79 -17.04
N VAL A 74 15.10 0.72 -15.71
CA VAL A 74 16.07 0.03 -14.86
C VAL A 74 15.58 -1.38 -14.53
N ASN A 75 16.40 -2.39 -14.81
CA ASN A 75 16.18 -3.78 -14.46
C ASN A 75 17.26 -4.22 -13.46
N THR A 76 16.83 -4.66 -12.28
CA THR A 76 17.71 -5.05 -11.18
C THR A 76 17.80 -6.57 -11.00
N GLY A 77 17.09 -7.34 -11.85
CA GLY A 77 16.85 -8.76 -11.72
C GLY A 77 15.70 -9.11 -10.76
N LEU A 78 15.46 -8.28 -9.75
CA LEU A 78 14.33 -8.43 -8.81
C LEU A 78 13.06 -7.73 -9.34
N PHE A 79 13.22 -6.51 -9.85
CA PHE A 79 12.16 -5.72 -10.44
C PHE A 79 12.63 -4.98 -11.69
N ARG A 80 11.67 -4.58 -12.51
CA ARG A 80 11.84 -3.59 -13.57
C ARG A 80 11.05 -2.33 -13.23
N ALA A 81 11.73 -1.19 -13.23
CA ALA A 81 11.18 0.13 -12.99
C ALA A 81 11.19 0.96 -14.29
N VAL A 82 10.09 1.64 -14.59
CA VAL A 82 9.96 2.49 -15.78
C VAL A 82 9.24 3.78 -15.40
N PRO A 83 9.81 4.97 -15.66
CA PRO A 83 9.12 6.23 -15.46
C PRO A 83 8.00 6.38 -16.49
N GLN A 84 6.90 7.00 -16.08
CA GLN A 84 5.69 7.14 -16.86
C GLN A 84 5.10 8.52 -16.61
N LEU A 85 4.57 9.13 -17.67
CA LEU A 85 3.94 10.44 -17.62
C LEU A 85 2.42 10.26 -17.72
N LYS A 86 1.67 10.93 -16.85
CA LYS A 86 0.20 10.92 -16.82
C LYS A 86 -0.36 12.32 -16.98
N GLY A 87 -1.62 12.36 -17.42
CA GLY A 87 -2.39 13.59 -17.62
C GLY A 87 -2.43 14.03 -19.09
N VAL A 88 -3.47 14.79 -19.42
CA VAL A 88 -3.59 15.40 -20.75
C VAL A 88 -2.71 16.64 -20.79
N VAL A 89 -1.89 16.77 -21.84
CA VAL A 89 -1.03 17.94 -22.04
C VAL A 89 -1.79 18.95 -22.90
N GLU A 90 -2.13 20.09 -22.32
CA GLU A 90 -2.78 21.19 -23.02
C GLU A 90 -1.74 22.16 -23.58
N GLY A 91 -1.86 22.54 -24.85
CA GLY A 91 -0.93 23.48 -25.50
C GLY A 91 0.52 22.99 -25.64
N GLY A 92 0.78 21.69 -25.40
CA GLY A 92 2.13 21.12 -25.46
C GLY A 92 3.02 21.48 -24.27
N VAL A 93 2.46 22.03 -23.18
CA VAL A 93 3.21 22.49 -22.00
C VAL A 93 2.88 21.61 -20.80
N TRP A 94 3.90 21.17 -20.07
CA TRP A 94 3.72 20.43 -18.83
C TRP A 94 3.08 21.31 -17.75
N ASN A 95 1.98 20.83 -17.16
CA ASN A 95 1.32 21.47 -16.03
C ASN A 95 1.31 20.52 -14.83
N LYS A 96 2.01 20.87 -13.75
CA LYS A 96 2.08 20.04 -12.52
C LYS A 96 0.74 19.83 -11.82
N GLU A 97 -0.26 20.68 -12.06
CA GLU A 97 -1.61 20.52 -11.51
C GLU A 97 -2.40 19.40 -12.21
N ASN A 98 -2.14 19.20 -13.52
CA ASN A 98 -2.87 18.28 -14.39
C ASN A 98 -2.03 17.08 -14.85
N ASN A 99 -0.71 17.14 -14.68
CA ASN A 99 0.24 16.15 -15.16
C ASN A 99 1.11 15.67 -14.01
N SER A 100 1.40 14.37 -14.01
CA SER A 100 2.19 13.73 -12.96
C SER A 100 3.15 12.70 -13.52
N ILE A 101 4.24 12.48 -12.79
CA ILE A 101 5.23 11.43 -13.07
C ILE A 101 4.95 10.28 -12.10
N TYR A 102 4.90 9.06 -12.59
CA TYR A 102 4.86 7.86 -11.75
C TYR A 102 5.87 6.83 -12.24
N VAL A 103 6.31 5.92 -11.37
CA VAL A 103 7.22 4.83 -11.75
C VAL A 103 6.45 3.51 -11.69
N SER A 104 6.36 2.83 -12.83
CA SER A 104 5.77 1.50 -12.91
C SER A 104 6.80 0.47 -12.46
N PHE A 105 6.48 -0.32 -11.43
CA PHE A 105 7.27 -1.45 -10.98
C PHE A 105 6.62 -2.77 -11.41
N THR A 106 7.43 -3.68 -11.93
CA THR A 106 6.99 -5.03 -12.31
C THR A 106 7.99 -6.06 -11.79
N GLN A 107 7.48 -7.24 -11.41
CA GLN A 107 8.34 -8.35 -10.96
C GLN A 107 9.21 -8.87 -12.11
N ASP A 108 10.51 -9.03 -11.85
CA ASP A 108 11.44 -9.52 -12.87
C ASP A 108 11.87 -10.97 -12.62
N LYS A 109 12.81 -11.46 -13.43
CA LYS A 109 13.20 -12.85 -13.60
C LYS A 109 13.50 -13.55 -12.27
N ALA A 110 14.32 -12.95 -11.40
CA ALA A 110 14.71 -13.61 -10.16
C ALA A 110 13.50 -13.85 -9.24
N LEU A 111 12.59 -12.86 -9.14
CA LEU A 111 11.39 -13.01 -8.33
C LEU A 111 10.41 -14.02 -8.95
N ARG A 112 10.21 -13.97 -10.28
CA ARG A 112 9.34 -14.94 -10.98
C ARG A 112 9.84 -16.39 -10.83
N GLU A 113 11.15 -16.61 -10.93
CA GLU A 113 11.75 -17.92 -10.73
C GLU A 113 11.67 -18.40 -9.28
N ALA A 114 11.80 -17.50 -8.30
CA ALA A 114 11.60 -17.82 -6.89
C ALA A 114 10.13 -18.17 -6.59
N ILE A 115 9.17 -17.43 -7.16
CA ILE A 115 7.74 -17.70 -7.05
C ILE A 115 7.40 -19.08 -7.61
N ALA A 116 7.94 -19.45 -8.77
CA ALA A 116 7.71 -20.76 -9.38
C ALA A 116 8.16 -21.94 -8.50
N LYS A 117 9.12 -21.72 -7.59
CA LYS A 117 9.62 -22.72 -6.62
C LYS A 117 8.91 -22.67 -5.27
N THR A 118 8.07 -21.66 -5.05
CA THR A 118 7.37 -21.42 -3.78
C THR A 118 6.13 -22.30 -3.69
N VAL A 119 5.87 -22.85 -2.50
CA VAL A 119 4.64 -23.61 -2.21
C VAL A 119 3.65 -22.72 -1.50
N VAL A 120 2.37 -22.88 -1.85
CA VAL A 120 1.27 -22.30 -1.08
C VAL A 120 0.70 -23.37 -0.15
N GLU A 121 0.70 -23.07 1.15
CA GLU A 121 0.08 -23.89 2.19
C GLU A 121 -1.27 -23.26 2.58
N ILE A 122 -2.35 -24.02 2.39
CA ILE A 122 -3.69 -23.59 2.78
C ILE A 122 -3.90 -23.95 4.25
N LEU A 123 -4.08 -22.93 5.09
CA LEU A 123 -4.27 -23.11 6.53
C LEU A 123 -5.68 -23.59 6.91
N GLY A 124 -6.61 -23.50 5.97
CA GLY A 124 -8.01 -23.87 6.12
C GLY A 124 -8.95 -22.78 5.64
N GLU A 125 -10.24 -22.99 5.86
CA GLU A 125 -11.28 -21.99 5.61
C GLU A 125 -11.49 -21.11 6.83
N LYS A 126 -11.67 -19.82 6.59
CA LYS A 126 -12.02 -18.88 7.65
C LYS A 126 -13.08 -17.92 7.14
N SER A 127 -14.28 -18.01 7.74
CA SER A 127 -15.40 -17.14 7.42
C SER A 127 -15.32 -15.82 8.20
N ASN A 128 -16.09 -14.83 7.76
CA ASN A 128 -16.21 -13.53 8.42
C ASN A 128 -14.90 -12.76 8.62
N ILE A 129 -13.85 -13.03 7.83
CA ILE A 129 -12.64 -12.20 7.84
C ILE A 129 -12.95 -10.83 7.27
N MET A 130 -12.51 -9.79 7.99
CA MET A 130 -12.42 -8.44 7.46
C MET A 130 -11.07 -8.28 6.75
N TYR A 131 -11.10 -7.86 5.49
CA TYR A 131 -9.90 -7.62 4.70
C TYR A 131 -10.15 -6.50 3.69
N ILE A 132 -9.07 -5.79 3.33
CA ILE A 132 -9.02 -4.91 2.17
C ILE A 132 -8.28 -5.69 1.09
N LEU A 133 -8.90 -5.82 -0.08
CA LEU A 133 -8.33 -6.47 -1.26
C LEU A 133 -7.55 -5.50 -2.11
N GLU A 134 -8.15 -4.33 -2.33
CA GLU A 134 -7.66 -3.34 -3.28
C GLU A 134 -8.14 -1.96 -2.84
N THR A 135 -7.29 -0.97 -3.10
CA THR A 135 -7.67 0.44 -3.05
C THR A 135 -7.48 1.07 -4.41
N GLU A 136 -8.31 2.04 -4.79
CA GLU A 136 -8.19 2.77 -6.06
C GLU A 136 -8.39 4.27 -5.85
N ASP A 137 -7.42 5.07 -6.31
CA ASP A 137 -7.61 6.52 -6.44
C ASP A 137 -8.45 6.83 -7.67
N ARG A 138 -9.62 7.43 -7.45
CA ARG A 138 -10.55 7.69 -8.53
C ARG A 138 -10.07 8.76 -9.50
N LYS A 139 -9.20 9.68 -9.06
CA LYS A 139 -8.64 10.72 -9.93
C LYS A 139 -7.65 10.12 -10.93
N THR A 140 -6.73 9.28 -10.47
CA THR A 140 -5.62 8.76 -11.28
C THR A 140 -5.86 7.35 -11.84
N GLY A 141 -6.87 6.64 -11.32
CA GLY A 141 -7.18 5.23 -11.62
C GLY A 141 -6.13 4.25 -11.07
N LEU A 142 -5.20 4.71 -10.22
CA LEU A 142 -4.14 3.88 -9.67
C LEU A 142 -4.64 2.98 -8.54
N LYS A 143 -4.08 1.77 -8.49
CA LYS A 143 -4.42 0.72 -7.52
C LYS A 143 -3.24 0.33 -6.62
N ASP A 144 -2.28 1.23 -6.49
CA ASP A 144 -1.00 1.05 -5.79
C ASP A 144 -0.97 1.67 -4.39
N GLY A 145 -2.12 2.18 -3.91
CA GLY A 145 -2.27 2.88 -2.64
C GLY A 145 -2.04 4.39 -2.72
N SER A 146 -1.63 4.93 -3.86
CA SER A 146 -1.66 6.39 -4.08
C SER A 146 -3.09 6.92 -3.98
N ALA A 147 -3.25 8.14 -3.48
CA ALA A 147 -4.53 8.78 -3.21
C ALA A 147 -4.43 10.29 -3.47
N THR A 148 -5.52 10.89 -3.95
CA THR A 148 -5.60 12.34 -4.16
C THR A 148 -6.54 12.97 -3.12
N ALA A 149 -6.04 13.95 -2.37
CA ALA A 149 -6.86 14.78 -1.49
C ALA A 149 -8.05 15.41 -2.24
N GLY A 150 -9.20 15.55 -1.57
CA GLY A 150 -10.42 16.13 -2.14
C GLY A 150 -11.13 15.27 -3.19
N HIS A 151 -10.66 14.06 -3.47
CA HIS A 151 -11.24 13.16 -4.47
C HIS A 151 -11.72 11.85 -3.86
N ASN A 152 -12.51 11.11 -4.63
CA ASN A 152 -13.01 9.81 -4.21
C ASN A 152 -11.89 8.77 -4.19
N PHE A 153 -11.94 7.92 -3.17
CA PHE A 153 -11.04 6.79 -2.96
C PHE A 153 -11.87 5.54 -2.72
N PHE A 154 -11.65 4.51 -3.52
CA PHE A 154 -12.37 3.26 -3.41
C PHE A 154 -11.60 2.28 -2.55
N VAL A 155 -12.29 1.61 -1.62
CA VAL A 155 -11.75 0.52 -0.81
C VAL A 155 -12.61 -0.71 -1.05
N ARG A 156 -12.03 -1.75 -1.66
CA ARG A 156 -12.73 -3.01 -1.97
C ARG A 156 -12.21 -4.12 -1.07
N GLY A 157 -13.09 -5.00 -0.61
CA GLY A 157 -12.73 -6.06 0.31
C GLY A 157 -13.94 -6.80 0.84
N ALA A 158 -13.90 -7.22 2.10
CA ALA A 158 -15.06 -7.80 2.77
C ALA A 158 -15.19 -7.29 4.20
N MET A 159 -16.45 -7.30 4.67
CA MET A 159 -16.84 -6.87 6.01
C MET A 159 -16.48 -5.42 6.33
N LEU A 160 -16.47 -4.56 5.32
CA LEU A 160 -16.02 -3.17 5.42
C LEU A 160 -17.12 -2.19 5.87
N LYS A 161 -18.40 -2.58 5.79
CA LYS A 161 -19.53 -1.71 6.13
C LYS A 161 -19.31 -1.07 7.50
N VAL A 162 -19.31 0.25 7.58
CA VAL A 162 -19.12 1.04 8.79
C VAL A 162 -20.46 1.19 9.49
N VAL A 163 -20.62 0.53 10.65
CA VAL A 163 -21.82 0.61 11.49
C VAL A 163 -21.48 0.20 12.93
N GLY A 164 -22.18 0.78 13.89
CA GLY A 164 -22.03 0.52 15.32
C GLY A 164 -22.07 1.80 16.13
N ASP A 165 -22.32 1.66 17.43
CA ASP A 165 -22.50 2.79 18.36
C ASP A 165 -21.21 3.16 19.10
N HIS A 166 -20.17 2.31 19.01
CA HIS A 166 -18.89 2.58 19.66
C HIS A 166 -18.19 3.76 18.99
N GLU A 167 -17.63 4.67 19.78
CA GLU A 167 -17.02 5.93 19.32
C GLU A 167 -15.89 5.75 18.29
N SER A 168 -15.20 4.60 18.33
CA SER A 168 -14.13 4.27 17.38
C SER A 168 -14.64 3.82 16.00
N VAL A 169 -15.92 3.51 15.84
CA VAL A 169 -16.51 3.14 14.55
C VAL A 169 -16.39 4.30 13.59
N GLY A 170 -15.89 4.03 12.38
CA GLY A 170 -15.61 5.03 11.37
C GLY A 170 -14.44 4.65 10.47
N VAL A 171 -14.08 5.57 9.60
CA VAL A 171 -12.83 5.48 8.82
C VAL A 171 -11.89 6.58 9.31
N THR A 172 -10.65 6.23 9.59
CA THR A 172 -9.61 7.18 10.00
C THR A 172 -8.43 7.16 9.05
N LEU A 173 -7.77 8.31 8.94
CA LEU A 173 -6.49 8.51 8.27
C LEU A 173 -5.50 8.97 9.32
N THR A 174 -4.49 8.15 9.61
CA THR A 174 -3.44 8.49 10.57
C THR A 174 -2.15 8.80 9.82
N ASP A 175 -1.62 10.01 9.95
CA ASP A 175 -0.37 10.40 9.29
C ASP A 175 0.86 9.72 9.93
N SER A 176 2.02 9.87 9.30
CA SER A 176 3.29 9.33 9.81
C SER A 176 3.73 9.90 11.17
N LYS A 177 3.14 11.01 11.61
CA LYS A 177 3.37 11.63 12.92
C LYS A 177 2.38 11.15 13.99
N GLY A 178 1.40 10.32 13.62
CA GLY A 178 0.36 9.79 14.48
C GLY A 178 -0.89 10.68 14.61
N ALA A 179 -0.95 11.82 13.90
CA ALA A 179 -2.14 12.65 13.89
C ALA A 179 -3.26 11.94 13.11
N THR A 180 -4.44 11.86 13.70
CA THR A 180 -5.55 11.07 13.17
C THR A 180 -6.71 11.96 12.74
N THR A 181 -7.08 11.87 11.46
CA THR A 181 -8.25 12.52 10.87
C THR A 181 -9.35 11.47 10.67
N LYS A 182 -10.47 11.61 11.39
CA LYS A 182 -11.64 10.75 11.22
C LYS A 182 -12.55 11.32 10.13
N LEU A 183 -12.91 10.49 9.15
CA LEU A 183 -13.87 10.86 8.12
C LEU A 183 -15.27 11.01 8.73
N THR A 184 -16.01 12.02 8.27
CA THR A 184 -17.42 12.22 8.63
C THR A 184 -18.32 11.26 7.86
N ASP A 185 -19.56 11.11 8.31
CA ASP A 185 -20.52 10.17 7.70
C ASP A 185 -20.81 10.51 6.22
N ASP A 186 -20.86 11.80 5.86
CA ASP A 186 -21.06 12.27 4.49
C ASP A 186 -19.82 12.06 3.60
N GLN A 187 -18.63 11.90 4.20
CA GLN A 187 -17.42 11.50 3.49
C GLN A 187 -17.36 10.00 3.19
N ILE A 188 -18.25 9.17 3.76
CA ILE A 188 -18.41 7.75 3.39
C ILE A 188 -19.59 7.63 2.42
N THR A 189 -19.36 8.02 1.17
CA THR A 189 -20.41 8.17 0.15
C THR A 189 -21.02 6.84 -0.31
N ILE A 190 -20.29 5.73 -0.21
CA ILE A 190 -20.82 4.37 -0.38
C ILE A 190 -20.36 3.52 0.80
N ASN A 191 -21.30 2.83 1.46
CA ASN A 191 -21.06 2.05 2.67
C ASN A 191 -21.59 0.60 2.55
N ASN A 192 -20.95 -0.20 1.70
CA ASN A 192 -21.32 -1.60 1.49
C ASN A 192 -20.36 -2.56 2.21
N PRO A 193 -20.81 -3.78 2.55
CA PRO A 193 -19.95 -4.81 3.14
C PRO A 193 -18.71 -5.14 2.28
N SER A 194 -18.83 -5.09 0.95
CA SER A 194 -17.76 -5.42 0.02
C SER A 194 -17.00 -4.21 -0.55
N SER A 195 -17.48 -3.00 -0.31
CA SER A 195 -16.87 -1.79 -0.88
C SER A 195 -17.25 -0.54 -0.12
N LEU A 196 -16.27 0.34 0.10
CA LEU A 196 -16.48 1.72 0.51
C LEU A 196 -16.08 2.68 -0.61
N THR A 197 -16.80 3.77 -0.75
CA THR A 197 -16.32 4.97 -1.46
C THR A 197 -16.16 6.07 -0.44
N LEU A 198 -14.95 6.59 -0.34
CA LEU A 198 -14.56 7.62 0.60
C LEU A 198 -14.28 8.91 -0.16
N LEU A 199 -14.76 10.04 0.34
CA LEU A 199 -14.32 11.36 -0.10
C LEU A 199 -13.21 11.81 0.83
N LEU A 200 -11.97 11.84 0.33
CA LEU A 200 -10.83 12.27 1.13
C LEU A 200 -10.90 13.80 1.37
N PRO A 201 -10.64 14.29 2.60
CA PRO A 201 -10.57 15.73 2.86
C PRO A 201 -9.59 16.43 1.91
N ALA A 202 -9.94 17.64 1.48
CA ALA A 202 -9.15 18.40 0.50
C ALA A 202 -7.89 19.04 1.11
N ASP A 203 -7.86 19.18 2.43
CA ASP A 203 -6.81 19.80 3.24
C ASP A 203 -5.79 18.80 3.78
N LEU A 204 -5.87 17.53 3.38
CA LEU A 204 -4.83 16.54 3.72
C LEU A 204 -3.50 16.97 3.10
N ALA A 205 -2.47 17.04 3.94
CA ALA A 205 -1.11 17.25 3.50
C ALA A 205 -0.64 16.04 2.65
N GLU A 206 0.30 16.29 1.75
CA GLU A 206 0.98 15.21 1.04
C GLU A 206 1.80 14.36 2.03
N GLY A 207 1.80 13.04 1.83
CA GLY A 207 2.55 12.12 2.68
C GLY A 207 1.90 10.75 2.85
N GLU A 208 2.54 9.93 3.67
CA GLU A 208 2.06 8.61 4.05
C GLU A 208 1.01 8.69 5.15
N TYR A 209 -0.08 7.95 4.94
CA TYR A 209 -1.15 7.76 5.88
C TYR A 209 -1.48 6.28 6.03
N THR A 210 -1.93 5.90 7.22
CA THR A 210 -2.60 4.62 7.45
C THR A 210 -4.10 4.85 7.41
N LEU A 211 -4.76 4.32 6.38
CA LEU A 211 -6.22 4.25 6.34
C LEU A 211 -6.68 3.09 7.21
N THR A 212 -7.54 3.35 8.18
CA THR A 212 -8.12 2.34 9.06
C THR A 212 -9.63 2.36 8.98
N VAL A 213 -10.24 1.22 8.66
CA VAL A 213 -11.69 1.02 8.71
C VAL A 213 -11.99 0.31 10.02
N THR A 214 -12.82 0.92 10.87
CA THR A 214 -13.27 0.35 12.15
C THR A 214 -14.79 0.18 12.14
N THR A 215 -15.26 -1.01 12.50
CA THR A 215 -16.69 -1.32 12.44
C THR A 215 -17.11 -2.36 13.47
N GLN A 216 -18.39 -2.35 13.86
CA GLN A 216 -19.05 -3.45 14.55
C GLN A 216 -19.90 -4.31 13.61
N TYR A 217 -19.79 -4.12 12.29
CA TYR A 217 -20.51 -4.94 11.32
C TYR A 217 -20.15 -6.43 11.40
N SER A 218 -21.16 -7.27 11.35
CA SER A 218 -21.10 -8.70 11.01
C SER A 218 -22.37 -9.07 10.22
N ASN A 219 -22.35 -10.19 9.52
CA ASN A 219 -23.45 -10.61 8.64
C ASN A 219 -24.80 -10.79 9.37
N SER A 220 -24.78 -11.17 10.64
CA SER A 220 -25.98 -11.59 11.37
C SER A 220 -26.27 -10.79 12.63
N TYR A 221 -25.30 -10.03 13.13
CA TYR A 221 -25.43 -9.24 14.37
C TYR A 221 -24.39 -8.13 14.40
N THR A 222 -24.56 -7.16 15.29
CA THR A 222 -23.56 -6.14 15.59
C THR A 222 -22.58 -6.68 16.63
N LEU A 223 -21.29 -6.65 16.34
CA LEU A 223 -20.23 -7.08 17.24
C LEU A 223 -20.23 -6.24 18.53
N LYS A 224 -19.99 -6.86 19.69
CA LYS A 224 -19.86 -6.12 20.96
C LYS A 224 -18.60 -5.26 21.01
N VAL A 225 -17.52 -5.77 20.45
CA VAL A 225 -16.22 -5.09 20.36
C VAL A 225 -15.97 -4.76 18.88
N PRO A 226 -15.67 -3.49 18.54
CA PRO A 226 -15.32 -3.14 17.17
C PRO A 226 -14.08 -3.90 16.69
N ARG A 227 -14.01 -4.14 15.38
CA ARG A 227 -12.83 -4.65 14.70
C ARG A 227 -12.32 -3.61 13.72
N SER A 228 -11.02 -3.69 13.42
CA SER A 228 -10.37 -2.77 12.49
C SER A 228 -9.51 -3.51 11.48
N ILE A 229 -9.37 -2.92 10.30
CA ILE A 229 -8.39 -3.30 9.28
C ILE A 229 -7.74 -2.05 8.73
N SER A 230 -6.45 -2.12 8.45
CA SER A 230 -5.67 -0.97 7.99
C SER A 230 -4.92 -1.28 6.71
N THR A 231 -4.70 -0.25 5.90
CA THR A 231 -3.84 -0.29 4.72
C THR A 231 -3.10 1.05 4.60
N PRO A 232 -1.81 1.05 4.21
CA PRO A 232 -1.13 2.28 3.89
C PRO A 232 -1.75 2.90 2.63
N ILE A 233 -1.84 4.22 2.63
CA ILE A 233 -2.18 5.04 1.47
C ILE A 233 -1.26 6.26 1.43
N TRP A 234 -1.12 6.89 0.26
CA TRP A 234 -0.25 8.05 0.12
C TRP A 234 -0.92 9.21 -0.59
N ILE A 235 -1.16 10.29 0.16
CA ILE A 235 -1.74 11.53 -0.34
C ILE A 235 -0.69 12.27 -1.16
N GLY A 236 -1.05 12.70 -2.37
CA GLY A 236 -0.11 13.33 -3.30
C GLY A 236 0.71 12.32 -4.10
N GLY A 237 0.40 11.03 -3.97
CA GLY A 237 1.15 9.95 -4.58
C GLY A 237 2.10 9.26 -3.60
N LYS A 238 2.50 8.03 -3.93
CA LYS A 238 3.44 7.27 -3.10
C LYS A 238 4.78 8.02 -3.02
N PRO A 239 5.29 8.33 -1.82
CA PRO A 239 6.53 9.06 -1.64
C PRO A 239 7.67 8.26 -2.23
N ALA A 240 8.69 9.00 -2.68
CA ALA A 240 10.00 8.44 -2.90
C ALA A 240 10.56 8.02 -1.53
N ASP A 241 10.61 6.72 -1.24
CA ASP A 241 11.28 6.25 -0.01
C ASP A 241 12.78 6.57 -0.08
N GLY A 242 13.27 7.42 0.84
CA GLY A 242 14.66 7.47 1.26
C GLY A 242 15.37 8.81 1.19
N GLY A 243 15.31 9.59 2.27
CA GLY A 243 16.18 10.75 2.49
C GLY A 243 15.96 11.35 3.87
N GLY A 244 16.48 10.69 4.91
CA GLY A 244 16.62 11.34 6.21
C GLY A 244 17.55 12.53 6.07
N ASP A 245 17.05 13.72 6.37
CA ASP A 245 17.86 14.93 6.51
C ASP A 245 18.90 14.69 7.60
N SER A 246 20.12 14.37 7.18
CA SER A 246 21.31 14.72 7.96
C SER A 246 21.78 16.05 7.42
N GLU A 247 21.39 17.14 8.11
CA GLU A 247 22.10 18.41 8.03
C GLU A 247 23.60 18.13 8.12
N SER A 248 24.31 18.35 7.02
CA SER A 248 25.76 18.46 7.07
C SER A 248 26.06 19.90 7.46
N PRO A 249 26.78 20.15 8.57
CA PRO A 249 27.21 21.50 8.91
C PRO A 249 28.09 22.05 7.81
N ASP A 250 27.88 23.33 7.49
CA ASP A 250 28.70 24.13 6.60
C ASP A 250 30.21 23.91 6.83
N GLU A 251 30.97 23.65 5.77
CA GLU A 251 32.38 24.06 5.70
C GLU A 251 32.73 24.58 4.30
N VAL A 252 32.94 25.90 4.27
CA VAL A 252 33.85 26.77 3.49
C VAL A 252 34.39 26.29 2.13
#